data_AF-A0A385Q104-F1
#
_entry.id   AF-A0A385Q104-F1
#
_cell.length_a   1.000
_cell.length_b   1.000
_cell.length_c   1.000
_cell.angle_alpha   90.00
_cell.angle_beta   90.00
_cell.angle_gamma   90.00
#
_symmetry.space_group_name_H-M   'P 1'
#
loop_
_entity.id
_entity.type
_entity.pdbx_description
1 polymer ?
#
loop_
_entity_poly.entity_id
_entity_poly.type
_entity_poly.pdbx_seq_one_letter_code
_entity_poly.pdbx_strand_id
1 'polypeptide(L)'
;MIKIGQASRDERGRYSGGLAGDQDGKEVAIREWYDRPWNKVLRPKNSAIAGRIAAAMEDACRNDNIGYDQYERTTLYDLCKANGWNIKAVNRPCETDCSALVSVCVNAAGIRVSGDIYTGNEASALLRTGEFELLTAPKYLLSDEYLRRGDILLYEFHHTAIALQDGRRAEESRPAQVKYPLGWNATKDGQWWYADTPHSYIAGRWAYINGRWYVFDQKGFMIRGWFKQGYDWYYTNPADGAMLSGQWVDVDGKSYYLTQSGLMARNGYIEDASEKLYFFVDSEGRYVKELDTDTPDLSKYEVIE
;
A
#
# COMPACT_ATOMS: atom_id res chain seq x y z
N MET A 1 4.55 7.07 28.63
CA MET A 1 4.70 7.01 27.17
C MET A 1 5.76 5.98 26.82
N ILE A 2 5.64 5.32 25.68
CA ILE A 2 6.65 4.37 25.21
C ILE A 2 7.97 5.09 24.89
N LYS A 3 9.07 4.33 24.83
CA LYS A 3 10.34 4.81 24.27
C LYS A 3 10.40 4.64 22.75
N ILE A 4 11.02 5.60 22.08
CA ILE A 4 11.38 5.58 20.66
C ILE A 4 12.89 5.81 20.50
N GLY A 5 13.49 5.27 19.44
CA GLY A 5 14.84 5.63 19.01
C GLY A 5 14.77 6.48 17.75
N GLN A 6 15.62 7.50 17.66
CA GLN A 6 15.64 8.43 16.54
C GLN A 6 17.02 9.05 16.35
N ALA A 7 17.20 9.68 15.19
CA ALA A 7 18.26 10.64 14.91
C ALA A 7 17.63 11.95 14.43
N SER A 8 18.09 13.12 14.89
CA SER A 8 17.36 14.36 14.57
C SER A 8 18.18 15.64 14.40
N ARG A 9 19.37 15.72 14.98
CA ARG A 9 20.19 16.94 14.98
C ARG A 9 21.63 16.63 15.38
N ASP A 10 22.54 17.48 14.93
CA ASP A 10 23.94 17.51 15.34
C ASP A 10 24.11 18.06 16.78
N GLU A 11 25.33 18.07 17.28
CA GLU A 11 25.71 18.53 18.63
C GLU A 11 25.40 20.02 18.89
N ARG A 12 25.19 20.78 17.82
CA ARG A 12 24.85 22.22 17.84
C ARG A 12 23.36 22.46 17.67
N GLY A 13 22.56 21.40 17.56
CA GLY A 13 21.13 21.45 17.35
C GLY A 13 20.72 21.84 15.93
N ARG A 14 21.60 21.66 14.94
CA ARG A 14 21.36 21.89 13.51
C ARG A 14 21.30 20.54 12.78
N TYR A 15 21.18 20.58 11.45
CA TYR A 15 20.99 19.36 10.66
C TYR A 15 22.24 18.88 9.92
N SER A 16 23.31 19.69 9.91
CA SER A 16 24.56 19.35 9.23
C SER A 16 25.71 20.29 9.61
N GLY A 17 26.92 19.84 9.29
CA GLY A 17 28.19 20.48 9.61
C GLY A 17 28.57 20.28 11.08
N GLY A 18 28.14 19.16 11.67
CA GLY A 18 28.54 18.67 12.99
C GLY A 18 29.88 17.94 12.94
N LEU A 19 30.27 17.34 14.07
CA LEU A 19 31.44 16.46 14.13
C LEU A 19 30.99 15.00 14.14
N ALA A 20 31.63 14.17 13.31
CA ALA A 20 31.39 12.74 13.27
C ALA A 20 31.39 12.07 14.65
N GLY A 21 30.41 11.19 14.87
CA GLY A 21 30.15 10.53 16.16
C GLY A 21 29.24 11.36 17.07
N ASP A 22 28.61 10.73 18.05
CA ASP A 22 27.74 11.43 18.99
C ASP A 22 28.59 12.25 19.98
N GLN A 23 28.43 13.57 19.96
CA GLN A 23 29.16 14.49 20.83
C GLN A 23 28.37 14.90 22.08
N ASP A 24 27.03 14.79 22.06
CA ASP A 24 26.16 15.35 23.11
C ASP A 24 25.21 14.33 23.77
N GLY A 25 25.26 13.07 23.33
CA GLY A 25 24.42 11.96 23.77
C GLY A 25 22.97 12.06 23.28
N LYS A 26 22.70 12.92 22.29
CA LYS A 26 21.34 13.24 21.81
C LYS A 26 21.21 13.23 20.30
N GLU A 27 22.30 12.99 19.57
CA GLU A 27 22.29 12.97 18.11
C GLU A 27 21.54 11.75 17.58
N VAL A 28 21.92 10.56 18.06
CA VAL A 28 21.23 9.28 17.87
C VAL A 28 20.83 8.73 19.23
N ALA A 29 19.57 8.89 19.62
CA ALA A 29 19.19 8.70 21.02
C ALA A 29 17.81 8.07 21.22
N ILE A 30 17.67 7.45 22.39
CA ILE A 30 16.38 6.97 22.90
C ILE A 30 15.68 8.12 23.62
N ARG A 31 14.43 8.39 23.25
CA ARG A 31 13.58 9.40 23.88
C ARG A 31 12.20 8.84 24.21
N GLU A 32 11.44 9.59 24.97
CA GLU A 32 10.01 9.32 25.09
C GLU A 32 9.33 9.62 23.76
N TRP A 33 8.32 8.83 23.42
CA TRP A 33 7.43 9.14 22.31
C TRP A 33 6.92 10.57 22.46
N TYR A 34 6.83 11.28 21.35
CA TYR A 34 6.27 12.61 21.30
C TYR A 34 5.26 12.69 20.17
N ASP A 35 4.26 13.53 20.39
CA ASP A 35 3.27 13.83 19.37
C ASP A 35 3.92 14.68 18.27
N ARG A 36 3.94 14.12 17.07
CA ARG A 36 4.33 14.78 15.83
C ARG A 36 3.24 14.51 14.80
N PRO A 37 3.22 15.23 13.67
CA PRO A 37 2.30 14.97 12.56
C PRO A 37 2.60 13.65 11.82
N TRP A 38 2.81 12.54 12.54
CA TRP A 38 3.00 11.20 12.00
C TRP A 38 1.84 10.91 11.06
N ASN A 39 2.15 10.66 9.80
CA ASN A 39 1.14 10.40 8.78
C ASN A 39 1.11 8.92 8.37
N LYS A 40 2.13 8.14 8.76
CA LYS A 40 2.24 6.71 8.50
C LYS A 40 2.92 5.99 9.67
N VAL A 41 2.48 4.76 9.94
CA VAL A 41 3.21 3.78 10.73
C VAL A 41 3.43 2.53 9.86
N LEU A 42 4.69 2.12 9.72
CA LEU A 42 5.07 0.91 9.00
C LEU A 42 5.36 -0.16 10.04
N ARG A 43 4.49 -1.17 10.11
CA ARG A 43 4.57 -2.25 11.09
C ARG A 43 5.18 -3.50 10.44
N PRO A 44 6.28 -4.05 10.99
CA PRO A 44 6.76 -5.35 10.53
C PRO A 44 5.72 -6.44 10.78
N LYS A 45 5.43 -7.26 9.77
CA LYS A 45 4.45 -8.36 9.87
C LYS A 45 4.91 -9.47 10.81
N ASN A 46 6.23 -9.64 10.94
CA ASN A 46 6.85 -10.63 11.82
C ASN A 46 7.38 -9.96 13.09
N SER A 47 6.86 -10.35 14.26
CA SER A 47 7.25 -9.78 15.55
C SER A 47 8.71 -10.04 15.93
N ALA A 48 9.31 -11.14 15.47
CA ALA A 48 10.74 -11.40 15.68
C ALA A 48 11.61 -10.42 14.88
N ILE A 49 11.19 -10.10 13.65
CA ILE A 49 11.85 -9.05 12.84
C ILE A 49 11.68 -7.70 13.52
N ALA A 50 10.47 -7.36 13.97
CA ALA A 50 10.21 -6.11 14.70
C ALA A 50 11.12 -5.96 15.93
N GLY A 51 11.27 -7.03 16.71
CA GLY A 51 12.19 -7.09 17.84
C GLY A 51 13.64 -6.84 17.45
N ARG A 52 14.10 -7.38 16.31
CA ARG A 52 15.46 -7.14 15.79
C ARG A 52 15.66 -5.72 15.28
N ILE A 53 14.67 -5.12 14.61
CA ILE A 53 14.72 -3.71 14.17
C ILE A 53 14.88 -2.79 15.38
N ALA A 54 14.06 -2.99 16.42
CA ALA A 54 14.14 -2.20 17.64
C ALA A 54 15.47 -2.42 18.39
N ALA A 55 15.98 -3.67 18.45
CA ALA A 55 17.28 -3.96 19.06
C ALA A 55 18.43 -3.30 18.28
N ALA A 56 18.36 -3.27 16.95
CA ALA A 56 19.35 -2.58 16.11
C ALA A 56 19.36 -1.06 16.37
N MET A 57 18.18 -0.45 16.54
CA MET A 57 18.06 0.95 16.93
C MET A 57 18.64 1.20 18.32
N GLU A 58 18.37 0.32 19.29
CA GLU A 58 18.97 0.42 20.63
C GLU A 58 20.50 0.28 20.61
N ASP A 59 21.04 -0.60 19.77
CA ASP A 59 22.48 -0.75 19.57
C ASP A 59 23.08 0.52 18.94
N ALA A 60 22.37 1.17 18.00
CA ALA A 60 22.80 2.43 17.42
C ALA A 60 22.80 3.57 18.44
N CYS A 61 21.71 3.74 19.21
CA CYS A 61 21.60 4.78 20.22
C CYS A 61 22.54 4.64 21.43
N ARG A 62 23.24 3.50 21.56
CA ARG A 62 24.25 3.28 22.62
C ARG A 62 25.69 3.39 22.11
N ASN A 63 25.87 3.69 20.82
CA ASN A 63 27.18 3.73 20.21
C ASN A 63 27.57 5.18 19.92
N ASP A 64 28.42 5.74 20.78
CA ASP A 64 28.91 7.11 20.69
C ASP A 64 29.72 7.40 19.41
N ASN A 65 30.05 6.37 18.60
CA ASN A 65 30.65 6.57 17.28
C ASN A 65 29.64 6.98 16.20
N ILE A 66 28.35 7.08 16.51
CA ILE A 66 27.29 7.34 15.54
C ILE A 66 26.65 8.70 15.84
N GLY A 67 27.00 9.71 15.03
CA GLY A 67 26.44 11.07 15.09
C GLY A 67 25.28 11.27 14.12
N TYR A 68 24.84 12.52 14.01
CA TYR A 68 23.88 12.97 13.02
C TYR A 68 24.41 14.05 12.07
N ASP A 69 24.37 13.77 10.76
CA ASP A 69 24.59 14.77 9.71
C ASP A 69 23.85 14.40 8.41
N GLN A 70 23.05 15.31 7.86
CA GLN A 70 22.32 15.09 6.61
C GLN A 70 23.20 15.05 5.35
N TYR A 71 24.38 15.70 5.37
CA TYR A 71 25.33 15.68 4.26
C TYR A 71 26.20 14.43 4.24
N GLU A 72 26.39 13.78 5.39
CA GLU A 72 27.15 12.53 5.53
C GLU A 72 26.27 11.32 5.92
N ARG A 73 24.98 11.43 5.60
CA ARG A 73 23.88 10.55 6.04
C ARG A 73 24.09 9.04 5.84
N THR A 74 24.95 8.60 4.93
CA THR A 74 25.14 7.17 4.62
C THR A 74 26.43 6.57 5.17
N THR A 75 27.26 7.32 5.89
CA THR A 75 28.54 6.78 6.37
C THR A 75 28.33 5.62 7.36
N LEU A 76 27.35 5.71 8.28
CA LEU A 76 26.96 4.56 9.11
C LEU A 76 26.51 3.35 8.28
N TYR A 77 25.72 3.60 7.22
CA TYR A 77 25.20 2.54 6.35
C TYR A 77 26.33 1.77 5.68
N ASP A 78 27.34 2.47 5.15
CA ASP A 78 28.48 1.85 4.49
C ASP A 78 29.33 1.02 5.45
N LEU A 79 29.53 1.52 6.68
CA LEU A 79 30.24 0.78 7.74
C LEU A 79 29.50 -0.50 8.13
N CYS A 80 28.19 -0.40 8.34
CA CYS A 80 27.36 -1.56 8.68
C CYS A 80 27.29 -2.55 7.53
N LYS A 81 27.13 -2.09 6.28
CA LYS A 81 27.14 -2.98 5.11
C LYS A 81 28.44 -3.75 4.99
N ALA A 82 29.58 -3.10 5.22
CA ALA A 82 30.90 -3.73 5.15
C ALA A 82 31.15 -4.76 6.27
N ASN A 83 30.54 -4.56 7.45
CA ASN A 83 30.75 -5.42 8.62
C ASN A 83 29.65 -6.47 8.84
N GLY A 84 28.78 -6.70 7.86
CA GLY A 84 27.69 -7.68 7.96
C GLY A 84 26.50 -7.21 8.82
N TRP A 85 26.30 -5.90 8.91
CA TRP A 85 25.21 -5.20 9.63
C TRP A 85 25.31 -5.30 11.15
N ASN A 86 26.52 -5.38 11.68
CA ASN A 86 26.80 -5.39 13.11
C ASN A 86 27.04 -3.95 13.61
N ILE A 87 25.97 -3.27 14.03
CA ILE A 87 26.01 -1.87 14.49
C ILE A 87 26.94 -1.69 15.71
N LYS A 88 26.97 -2.67 16.63
CA LYS A 88 27.85 -2.62 17.82
C LYS A 88 29.33 -2.67 17.50
N ALA A 89 29.69 -3.23 16.34
CA ALA A 89 31.08 -3.31 15.91
C ALA A 89 31.58 -2.03 15.23
N VAL A 90 30.72 -1.03 15.03
CA VAL A 90 31.14 0.29 14.54
C VAL A 90 31.97 0.97 15.63
N ASN A 91 33.25 1.20 15.34
CA ASN A 91 34.26 1.67 16.28
C ASN A 91 35.05 2.87 15.77
N ARG A 92 34.52 3.56 14.76
CA ARG A 92 35.06 4.82 14.23
C ARG A 92 33.92 5.80 14.03
N PRO A 93 34.15 7.10 14.26
CA PRO A 93 33.14 8.12 14.06
C PRO A 93 32.50 8.05 12.67
N CYS A 94 31.19 8.13 12.64
CA CYS A 94 30.36 8.17 11.45
C CYS A 94 29.07 8.92 11.73
N GLU A 95 28.30 9.11 10.67
CA GLU A 95 27.11 9.93 10.62
C GLU A 95 25.93 9.18 10.01
N THR A 96 24.74 9.62 10.38
CA THR A 96 23.48 9.16 9.78
C THR A 96 22.46 10.30 9.75
N ASP A 97 21.43 10.16 8.91
CA ASP A 97 20.17 10.87 9.14
C ASP A 97 19.09 9.93 9.69
N CYS A 98 17.89 10.44 9.97
CA CYS A 98 16.79 9.66 10.52
C CYS A 98 16.42 8.45 9.65
N SER A 99 16.31 8.64 8.34
CA SER A 99 15.90 7.60 7.38
C SER A 99 17.01 6.60 7.02
N ALA A 100 18.26 7.05 6.97
CA ALA A 100 19.42 6.19 6.80
C ALA A 100 19.60 5.30 8.04
N LEU A 101 19.36 5.84 9.25
CA LEU A 101 19.41 5.06 10.48
C LEU A 101 18.35 3.96 10.49
N VAL A 102 17.11 4.28 10.11
CA VAL A 102 16.05 3.28 9.93
C VAL A 102 16.47 2.22 8.92
N SER A 103 17.06 2.62 7.79
CA SER A 103 17.54 1.69 6.75
C SER A 103 18.61 0.74 7.27
N VAL A 104 19.53 1.22 8.11
CA VAL A 104 20.54 0.39 8.79
C VAL A 104 19.87 -0.60 9.74
N CYS A 105 18.92 -0.14 10.56
CA CYS A 105 18.19 -1.01 11.50
C CYS A 105 17.40 -2.12 10.79
N VAL A 106 16.75 -1.78 9.68
CA VAL A 106 15.99 -2.73 8.85
C VAL A 106 16.92 -3.77 8.20
N ASN A 107 18.07 -3.34 7.68
CA ASN A 107 19.08 -4.26 7.14
C ASN A 107 19.72 -5.15 8.21
N ALA A 108 19.98 -4.63 9.41
CA ALA A 108 20.47 -5.41 10.54
C ALA A 108 19.45 -6.46 11.00
N ALA A 109 18.16 -6.19 10.85
CA ALA A 109 17.09 -7.14 11.11
C ALA A 109 16.88 -8.21 10.02
N GLY A 110 17.64 -8.13 8.92
CA GLY A 110 17.63 -9.10 7.83
C GLY A 110 16.78 -8.72 6.62
N ILE A 111 16.20 -7.53 6.58
CA ILE A 111 15.41 -7.05 5.43
C ILE A 111 16.28 -6.12 4.59
N ARG A 112 16.52 -6.49 3.33
CA ARG A 112 17.46 -5.78 2.46
C ARG A 112 16.81 -4.56 1.82
N VAL A 113 17.33 -3.37 2.15
CA VAL A 113 16.87 -2.09 1.61
C VAL A 113 18.05 -1.16 1.28
N SER A 114 17.86 -0.25 0.30
CA SER A 114 18.90 0.69 -0.15
C SER A 114 19.23 1.75 0.91
N GLY A 115 20.45 2.27 0.89
CA GLY A 115 20.86 3.47 1.65
C GLY A 115 20.29 4.78 1.08
N ASP A 116 19.78 4.76 -0.16
CA ASP A 116 19.13 5.89 -0.82
C ASP A 116 17.70 6.17 -0.31
N ILE A 117 17.25 5.41 0.69
CA ILE A 117 15.97 5.67 1.34
C ILE A 117 16.07 6.99 2.09
N TYR A 118 15.12 7.88 1.83
CA TYR A 118 14.87 9.09 2.59
C TYR A 118 13.38 9.16 2.94
N THR A 119 13.00 10.05 3.86
CA THR A 119 11.62 10.11 4.40
C THR A 119 10.52 10.30 3.35
N GLY A 120 10.83 10.76 2.13
CA GLY A 120 9.87 10.89 1.03
C GLY A 120 9.63 9.60 0.22
N ASN A 121 10.52 8.61 0.31
CA ASN A 121 10.37 7.33 -0.40
C ASN A 121 10.37 6.10 0.54
N GLU A 122 10.60 6.31 1.85
CA GLU A 122 10.76 5.28 2.87
C GLU A 122 9.57 4.31 2.95
N ALA A 123 8.34 4.83 3.05
CA ALA A 123 7.15 3.99 3.09
C ALA A 123 7.06 3.06 1.87
N SER A 124 7.26 3.59 0.66
CA SER A 124 7.23 2.79 -0.56
C SER A 124 8.35 1.77 -0.61
N ALA A 125 9.55 2.13 -0.15
CA ALA A 125 10.69 1.21 -0.12
C ALA A 125 10.47 0.05 0.86
N LEU A 126 9.99 0.32 2.06
CA LEU A 126 9.70 -0.69 3.07
C LEU A 126 8.53 -1.59 2.65
N LEU A 127 7.45 -1.03 2.09
CA LEU A 127 6.30 -1.82 1.64
C LEU A 127 6.64 -2.75 0.47
N ARG A 128 7.52 -2.33 -0.45
CA ARG A 128 7.98 -3.19 -1.56
C ARG A 128 8.70 -4.46 -1.12
N THR A 129 9.23 -4.50 0.11
CA THR A 129 9.85 -5.71 0.66
C THR A 129 8.83 -6.83 0.93
N GLY A 130 7.54 -6.49 1.05
CA GLY A 130 6.50 -7.43 1.46
C GLY A 130 6.46 -7.71 2.97
N GLU A 131 7.43 -7.24 3.74
CA GLU A 131 7.62 -7.53 5.17
C GLU A 131 6.88 -6.57 6.11
N PHE A 132 6.37 -5.46 5.59
CA PHE A 132 5.68 -4.43 6.36
C PHE A 132 4.22 -4.29 5.93
N GLU A 133 3.38 -3.89 6.88
CA GLU A 133 2.03 -3.38 6.63
C GLU A 133 1.97 -1.87 6.94
N LEU A 134 1.09 -1.17 6.24
CA LEU A 134 0.89 0.27 6.41
C LEU A 134 -0.31 0.52 7.33
N LEU A 135 -0.08 1.30 8.40
CA LEU A 135 -1.10 1.74 9.33
C LEU A 135 -1.25 3.27 9.25
N THR A 136 -2.45 3.73 8.95
CA THR A 136 -2.78 5.18 8.82
C THR A 136 -3.97 5.60 9.67
N ALA A 137 -4.56 4.68 10.44
CA ALA A 137 -5.68 5.02 11.31
C ALA A 137 -5.22 5.95 12.45
N PRO A 138 -5.99 6.99 12.82
CA PRO A 138 -5.59 7.99 13.81
C PRO A 138 -5.08 7.42 15.14
N LYS A 139 -5.63 6.29 15.59
CA LYS A 139 -5.21 5.62 16.83
C LYS A 139 -3.73 5.20 16.86
N TYR A 140 -3.10 4.98 15.70
CA TYR A 140 -1.67 4.65 15.59
C TYR A 140 -0.80 5.90 15.41
N LEU A 141 -1.38 7.00 14.94
CA LEU A 141 -0.65 8.20 14.56
C LEU A 141 -0.61 9.23 15.70
N LEU A 142 -1.70 9.33 16.46
CA LEU A 142 -1.92 10.35 17.48
C LEU A 142 -1.66 9.86 18.91
N SER A 143 -1.28 8.60 19.07
CA SER A 143 -1.11 7.97 20.39
C SER A 143 -0.10 6.84 20.33
N ASP A 144 0.72 6.74 21.38
CA ASP A 144 1.64 5.63 21.59
C ASP A 144 0.98 4.35 22.07
N GLU A 145 -0.29 4.41 22.51
CA GLU A 145 -0.98 3.30 23.16
C GLU A 145 -1.11 2.05 22.28
N TYR A 146 -1.18 2.21 20.96
CA TYR A 146 -1.38 1.12 20.00
C TYR A 146 -0.13 0.79 19.18
N LEU A 147 0.97 1.51 19.40
CA LEU A 147 2.25 1.23 18.76
C LEU A 147 2.85 -0.07 19.30
N ARG A 148 3.67 -0.70 18.49
CA ARG A 148 4.40 -1.93 18.82
C ARG A 148 5.89 -1.71 18.71
N ARG A 149 6.65 -2.44 19.52
CA ARG A 149 8.10 -2.51 19.38
C ARG A 149 8.46 -2.91 17.95
N GLY A 150 9.27 -2.08 17.31
CA GLY A 150 9.71 -2.21 15.92
C GLY A 150 8.83 -1.49 14.89
N ASP A 151 7.71 -0.88 15.30
CA ASP A 151 6.97 0.03 14.42
C ASP A 151 7.86 1.20 14.01
N ILE A 152 7.82 1.54 12.73
CA ILE A 152 8.50 2.70 12.18
C ILE A 152 7.46 3.81 12.03
N LEU A 153 7.62 4.89 12.80
CA LEU A 153 6.78 6.07 12.74
C LEU A 153 7.36 7.00 11.67
N LEU A 154 6.54 7.41 10.71
CA LEU A 154 6.97 8.23 9.59
C LEU A 154 6.10 9.48 9.49
N TYR A 155 6.76 10.64 9.47
CA TYR A 155 6.24 11.88 8.95
C TYR A 155 7.00 12.19 7.66
N GLU A 156 6.39 11.82 6.53
CA GLU A 156 7.03 11.90 5.22
C GLU A 156 7.64 13.26 4.93
N PHE A 157 8.79 13.26 4.25
CA PHE A 157 9.61 14.45 3.95
C PHE A 157 10.18 15.20 5.16
N HIS A 158 9.96 14.72 6.39
CA HIS A 158 10.38 15.43 7.60
C HIS A 158 11.16 14.56 8.59
N HIS A 159 10.61 13.45 9.06
CA HIS A 159 11.23 12.69 10.15
C HIS A 159 10.70 11.25 10.25
N THR A 160 11.57 10.34 10.67
CA THR A 160 11.22 8.95 10.98
C THR A 160 11.86 8.52 12.31
N ALA A 161 11.20 7.62 13.02
CA ALA A 161 11.65 7.07 14.31
C ALA A 161 11.16 5.63 14.48
N ILE A 162 11.75 4.89 15.42
CA ILE A 162 11.38 3.49 15.69
C ILE A 162 10.84 3.36 17.11
N ALA A 163 9.65 2.78 17.27
CA ALA A 163 9.12 2.38 18.56
C ALA A 163 9.96 1.27 19.19
N LEU A 164 10.41 1.48 20.42
CA LEU A 164 11.23 0.52 21.16
C LEU A 164 10.42 -0.27 22.19
N GLN A 165 9.18 0.12 22.45
CA GLN A 165 8.32 -0.57 23.40
C GLN A 165 6.92 -0.70 22.85
N ASP A 166 6.19 -1.69 23.36
CA ASP A 166 4.77 -1.83 23.08
C ASP A 166 3.98 -0.79 23.87
N GLY A 167 3.00 -0.20 23.20
CA GLY A 167 1.96 0.60 23.84
C GLY A 167 1.06 -0.26 24.70
N ARG A 168 0.40 0.35 25.68
CA ARG A 168 -0.45 -0.36 26.65
C ARG A 168 -1.64 -1.13 26.03
N ARG A 169 -2.04 -0.79 24.80
CA ARG A 169 -3.11 -1.44 24.01
C ARG A 169 -2.57 -2.16 22.77
N ALA A 170 -1.26 -2.41 22.71
CA ALA A 170 -0.61 -3.08 21.58
C ALA A 170 -1.13 -4.50 21.34
N GLU A 171 -1.46 -5.25 22.39
CA GLU A 171 -1.99 -6.61 22.30
C GLU A 171 -3.47 -6.64 21.88
N GLU A 172 -4.27 -5.66 22.33
CA GLU A 172 -5.67 -5.46 21.91
C GLU A 172 -5.77 -5.11 20.41
N SER A 173 -4.67 -4.60 19.83
CA SER A 173 -4.58 -4.22 18.42
C SER A 173 -4.13 -5.33 17.49
N ARG A 174 -4.00 -6.60 17.92
CA ARG A 174 -3.95 -7.69 16.93
C ARG A 174 -5.31 -7.61 16.23
N PRO A 175 -5.41 -7.31 14.91
CA PRO A 175 -6.50 -7.96 14.22
C PRO A 175 -6.26 -9.44 14.55
N ALA A 176 -7.24 -10.10 15.17
CA ALA A 176 -7.22 -11.55 15.16
C ALA A 176 -6.85 -11.94 13.72
N GLN A 177 -5.92 -12.89 13.54
CA GLN A 177 -5.80 -13.52 12.23
C GLN A 177 -7.14 -14.18 11.99
N VAL A 178 -8.09 -13.42 11.42
CA VAL A 178 -9.39 -13.92 11.04
C VAL A 178 -9.05 -14.88 9.93
N LYS A 179 -9.07 -16.16 10.27
CA LYS A 179 -9.00 -17.20 9.26
C LYS A 179 -10.29 -17.10 8.46
N TYR A 180 -10.19 -16.53 7.28
CA TYR A 180 -11.30 -16.49 6.35
C TYR A 180 -11.56 -17.91 5.84
N PRO A 181 -12.83 -18.36 5.82
CA PRO A 181 -13.19 -19.53 5.04
C PRO A 181 -12.77 -19.28 3.58
N LEU A 182 -12.03 -20.21 2.97
CA LEU A 182 -11.56 -20.05 1.60
C LEU A 182 -12.73 -19.99 0.61
N GLY A 183 -12.57 -19.17 -0.43
CA GLY A 183 -13.56 -19.02 -1.48
C GLY A 183 -14.62 -17.95 -1.19
N TRP A 184 -15.82 -18.19 -1.69
CA TRP A 184 -16.94 -17.25 -1.58
C TRP A 184 -17.52 -17.21 -0.16
N ASN A 185 -17.69 -16.00 0.34
CA ASN A 185 -18.27 -15.72 1.64
C ASN A 185 -19.32 -14.61 1.51
N ALA A 186 -20.29 -14.59 2.44
CA ALA A 186 -21.33 -13.57 2.48
C ALA A 186 -21.48 -12.97 3.89
N THR A 187 -21.71 -11.66 3.96
CA THR A 187 -22.13 -11.00 5.20
C THR A 187 -23.59 -11.30 5.51
N LYS A 188 -24.03 -11.05 6.75
CA LYS A 188 -25.46 -11.18 7.14
C LYS A 188 -26.37 -10.28 6.29
N ASP A 189 -25.83 -9.16 5.81
CA ASP A 189 -26.54 -8.18 4.99
C ASP A 189 -26.47 -8.52 3.49
N GLY A 190 -25.94 -9.69 3.12
CA GLY A 190 -25.94 -10.19 1.74
C GLY A 190 -24.81 -9.66 0.86
N GLN A 191 -23.77 -9.03 1.41
CA GLN A 191 -22.60 -8.61 0.65
C GLN A 191 -21.61 -9.77 0.49
N TRP A 192 -21.22 -10.04 -0.74
CA TRP A 192 -20.33 -11.16 -1.07
C TRP A 192 -18.88 -10.70 -1.14
N TRP A 193 -17.95 -11.53 -0.69
CA TRP A 193 -16.50 -11.32 -0.79
C TRP A 193 -15.80 -12.66 -1.03
N TYR A 194 -14.54 -12.62 -1.49
CA TYR A 194 -13.81 -13.82 -1.84
C TYR A 194 -12.46 -13.90 -1.14
N ALA A 195 -12.24 -14.96 -0.36
CA ALA A 195 -10.96 -15.26 0.28
C ALA A 195 -10.09 -16.11 -0.64
N ASP A 196 -9.00 -15.53 -1.16
CA ASP A 196 -8.01 -16.26 -1.96
C ASP A 196 -7.01 -17.01 -1.08
N THR A 197 -6.84 -16.58 0.17
CA THR A 197 -6.05 -17.30 1.18
C THR A 197 -6.74 -17.24 2.55
N PRO A 198 -6.33 -18.03 3.56
CA PRO A 198 -6.94 -17.98 4.88
C PRO A 198 -6.73 -16.64 5.60
N HIS A 199 -5.86 -15.75 5.10
CA HIS A 199 -5.52 -14.49 5.78
C HIS A 199 -5.71 -13.26 4.88
N SER A 200 -6.26 -13.44 3.68
CA SER A 200 -6.48 -12.36 2.69
C SER A 200 -7.79 -12.61 1.95
N TYR A 201 -8.38 -11.52 1.48
CA TYR A 201 -9.50 -11.54 0.55
C TYR A 201 -9.27 -10.52 -0.57
N ILE A 202 -9.96 -10.72 -1.69
CA ILE A 202 -9.85 -9.89 -2.88
C ILE A 202 -10.58 -8.56 -2.64
N ALA A 203 -9.88 -7.44 -2.83
CA ALA A 203 -10.44 -6.10 -2.72
C ALA A 203 -9.85 -5.15 -3.76
N GLY A 204 -10.67 -4.22 -4.25
CA GLY A 204 -10.28 -3.10 -5.11
C GLY A 204 -9.85 -3.49 -6.52
N ARG A 205 -10.17 -4.71 -6.98
CA ARG A 205 -9.68 -5.25 -8.26
C ARG A 205 -10.64 -6.26 -8.90
N TRP A 206 -10.41 -6.51 -10.19
CA TRP A 206 -10.94 -7.66 -10.91
C TRP A 206 -10.30 -8.97 -10.44
N ALA A 207 -11.05 -10.06 -10.52
CA ALA A 207 -10.55 -11.41 -10.29
C ALA A 207 -11.25 -12.42 -11.19
N TYR A 208 -10.47 -13.35 -11.75
CA TYR A 208 -10.97 -14.47 -12.52
C TYR A 208 -11.12 -15.69 -11.59
N ILE A 209 -12.36 -16.08 -11.32
CA ILE A 209 -12.71 -17.10 -10.34
C ILE A 209 -13.60 -18.12 -11.03
N ASN A 210 -13.19 -19.40 -11.04
CA ASN A 210 -13.97 -20.50 -11.60
C ASN A 210 -14.47 -20.24 -13.05
N GLY A 211 -13.63 -19.65 -13.90
CA GLY A 211 -13.94 -19.43 -15.31
C GLY A 211 -14.67 -18.12 -15.61
N ARG A 212 -14.95 -17.28 -14.61
CA ARG A 212 -15.72 -16.03 -14.77
C ARG A 212 -15.00 -14.85 -14.12
N TRP A 213 -15.19 -13.65 -14.68
CA TRP A 213 -14.64 -12.41 -14.11
C TRP A 213 -15.60 -11.80 -13.09
N TYR A 214 -15.05 -11.31 -11.99
CA TYR A 214 -15.75 -10.59 -10.92
C TYR A 214 -14.95 -9.34 -10.55
N VAL A 215 -15.61 -8.31 -10.03
CA VAL A 215 -14.93 -7.11 -9.54
C VAL A 215 -15.35 -6.80 -8.11
N PHE A 216 -14.38 -6.39 -7.30
CA PHE A 216 -14.56 -6.12 -5.88
C PHE A 216 -14.24 -4.66 -5.58
N ASP A 217 -15.06 -4.03 -4.74
CA ASP A 217 -14.84 -2.67 -4.25
C ASP A 217 -13.62 -2.60 -3.31
N GLN A 218 -13.24 -1.38 -2.91
CA GLN A 218 -12.09 -1.17 -2.02
C GLN A 218 -12.25 -1.81 -0.63
N LYS A 219 -13.46 -2.18 -0.23
CA LYS A 219 -13.75 -2.90 1.03
C LYS A 219 -13.71 -4.42 0.86
N GLY A 220 -13.65 -4.91 -0.37
CA GLY A 220 -13.64 -6.34 -0.72
C GLY A 220 -15.00 -6.92 -1.05
N PHE A 221 -16.02 -6.08 -1.22
CA PHE A 221 -17.34 -6.56 -1.59
C PHE A 221 -17.50 -6.61 -3.10
N MET A 222 -18.04 -7.73 -3.57
CA MET A 222 -18.35 -7.97 -4.97
C MET A 222 -19.35 -6.94 -5.46
N ILE A 223 -19.01 -6.27 -6.55
CA ILE A 223 -19.85 -5.29 -7.22
C ILE A 223 -20.82 -6.05 -8.13
N ARG A 224 -22.06 -5.56 -8.19
CA ARG A 224 -23.15 -6.04 -9.07
C ARG A 224 -23.70 -4.87 -9.86
N GLY A 225 -24.09 -5.10 -11.11
CA GLY A 225 -24.53 -4.07 -12.05
C GLY A 225 -23.36 -3.28 -12.65
N TRP A 226 -23.58 -1.98 -12.86
CA TRP A 226 -22.61 -1.10 -13.51
C TRP A 226 -21.35 -0.90 -12.69
N PHE A 227 -20.20 -1.04 -13.36
CA PHE A 227 -18.89 -0.74 -12.81
C PHE A 227 -18.10 0.13 -13.78
N LYS A 228 -17.49 1.21 -13.27
CA LYS A 228 -16.66 2.11 -14.04
C LYS A 228 -15.20 1.99 -13.64
N GLN A 229 -14.32 1.83 -14.61
CA GLN A 229 -12.87 1.86 -14.43
C GLN A 229 -12.24 2.85 -15.41
N GLY A 230 -11.76 3.99 -14.91
CA GLY A 230 -11.30 5.06 -15.78
C GLY A 230 -12.45 5.63 -16.62
N TYR A 231 -12.35 5.52 -17.95
CA TYR A 231 -13.39 5.92 -18.90
C TYR A 231 -14.29 4.76 -19.35
N ASP A 232 -13.94 3.54 -18.96
CA ASP A 232 -14.58 2.32 -19.41
C ASP A 232 -15.69 1.90 -18.45
N TRP A 233 -16.76 1.37 -19.03
CA TRP A 233 -17.90 0.83 -18.31
C TRP A 233 -18.02 -0.66 -18.57
N TYR A 234 -18.39 -1.38 -17.52
CA TYR A 234 -18.63 -2.82 -17.53
C TYR A 234 -19.95 -3.08 -16.83
N TYR A 235 -20.59 -4.20 -17.17
CA TYR A 235 -21.78 -4.65 -16.47
C TYR A 235 -21.57 -6.04 -15.88
N THR A 236 -21.83 -6.17 -14.58
CA THR A 236 -21.79 -7.43 -13.85
C THR A 236 -23.21 -7.89 -13.57
N ASN A 237 -23.46 -9.19 -13.74
CA ASN A 237 -24.77 -9.79 -13.58
C ASN A 237 -25.33 -9.51 -12.16
N PRO A 238 -26.51 -8.89 -12.03
CA PRO A 238 -27.09 -8.58 -10.72
C PRO A 238 -27.37 -9.81 -9.84
N ALA A 239 -27.56 -10.99 -10.43
CA ALA A 239 -27.86 -12.23 -9.71
C ALA A 239 -26.60 -12.82 -9.05
N ASP A 240 -25.50 -12.93 -9.81
CA ASP A 240 -24.30 -13.68 -9.38
C ASP A 240 -22.99 -12.87 -9.41
N GLY A 241 -23.00 -11.64 -9.92
CA GLY A 241 -21.85 -10.72 -9.97
C GLY A 241 -20.82 -11.01 -11.06
N ALA A 242 -21.04 -12.01 -11.92
CA ALA A 242 -20.11 -12.27 -13.00
C ALA A 242 -20.22 -11.20 -14.09
N MET A 243 -19.08 -10.77 -14.64
CA MET A 243 -19.04 -9.86 -15.78
C MET A 243 -19.81 -10.45 -16.96
N LEU A 244 -20.67 -9.63 -17.57
CA LEU A 244 -21.31 -9.95 -18.84
C LEU A 244 -20.44 -9.42 -19.99
N SER A 245 -20.36 -10.20 -21.06
CA SER A 245 -19.57 -9.90 -22.26
C SER A 245 -20.23 -10.52 -23.49
N GLY A 246 -19.96 -9.94 -24.65
CA GLY A 246 -20.42 -10.39 -25.96
C GLY A 246 -21.94 -10.47 -26.09
N GLN A 247 -22.67 -9.56 -25.45
CA GLN A 247 -24.13 -9.62 -25.39
C GLN A 247 -24.79 -8.26 -25.12
N TRP A 248 -26.06 -8.14 -25.50
CA TRP A 248 -26.93 -7.04 -25.11
C TRP A 248 -27.45 -7.22 -23.69
N VAL A 249 -27.62 -6.10 -22.97
CA VAL A 249 -28.27 -6.05 -21.66
C VAL A 249 -29.30 -4.93 -21.61
N ASP A 250 -30.42 -5.20 -20.93
CA ASP A 250 -31.45 -4.21 -20.66
C ASP A 250 -31.39 -3.76 -19.21
N VAL A 251 -31.21 -2.45 -19.01
CA VAL A 251 -31.13 -1.82 -17.69
C VAL A 251 -32.05 -0.61 -17.67
N ASP A 252 -33.05 -0.63 -16.79
CA ASP A 252 -34.03 0.46 -16.60
C ASP A 252 -34.69 0.93 -17.92
N GLY A 253 -35.03 -0.02 -18.79
CA GLY A 253 -35.70 0.25 -20.08
C GLY A 253 -34.78 0.78 -21.18
N LYS A 254 -33.46 0.68 -21.01
CA LYS A 254 -32.45 1.02 -22.02
C LYS A 254 -31.58 -0.19 -22.31
N SER A 255 -31.27 -0.39 -23.59
CA SER A 255 -30.41 -1.49 -24.04
C SER A 255 -28.98 -1.01 -24.28
N TYR A 256 -28.02 -1.82 -23.89
CA TYR A 256 -26.57 -1.58 -24.01
C TYR A 256 -25.88 -2.84 -24.50
N TYR A 257 -24.81 -2.71 -25.29
CA TYR A 257 -24.01 -3.85 -25.72
C TYR A 257 -22.69 -3.92 -24.95
N LEU A 258 -22.35 -5.11 -24.45
CA LEU A 258 -21.05 -5.41 -23.86
C LEU A 258 -20.24 -6.20 -24.89
N THR A 259 -19.05 -5.71 -25.24
CA THR A 259 -18.13 -6.37 -26.17
C THR A 259 -17.61 -7.69 -25.61
N GLN A 260 -16.85 -8.44 -26.42
CA GLN A 260 -16.25 -9.70 -25.96
C GLN A 260 -15.30 -9.53 -24.76
N SER A 261 -14.71 -8.35 -24.58
CA SER A 261 -13.88 -8.02 -23.40
C SER A 261 -14.70 -7.52 -22.19
N GLY A 262 -16.02 -7.35 -22.36
CA GLY A 262 -16.94 -6.85 -21.33
C GLY A 262 -17.09 -5.34 -21.28
N LEU A 263 -16.40 -4.60 -22.16
CA LEU A 263 -16.53 -3.15 -22.28
C LEU A 263 -17.91 -2.80 -22.83
N MET A 264 -18.55 -1.78 -22.26
CA MET A 264 -19.75 -1.20 -22.85
C MET A 264 -19.39 -0.47 -24.14
N ALA A 265 -20.01 -0.88 -25.24
CA ALA A 265 -19.88 -0.21 -26.54
C ALA A 265 -20.51 1.19 -26.50
N ARG A 266 -19.95 2.12 -27.27
CA ARG A 266 -20.39 3.52 -27.28
C ARG A 266 -19.97 4.20 -28.58
N ASN A 267 -20.87 5.02 -29.12
CA ASN A 267 -20.70 5.84 -30.32
C ASN A 267 -20.28 5.04 -31.56
N GLY A 268 -20.95 3.93 -31.84
CA GLY A 268 -20.60 3.04 -32.94
C GLY A 268 -21.67 2.01 -33.26
N TYR A 269 -21.38 1.18 -34.26
CA TYR A 269 -22.25 0.11 -34.73
C TYR A 269 -21.87 -1.23 -34.12
N ILE A 270 -22.87 -2.05 -33.78
CA ILE A 270 -22.73 -3.46 -33.41
C ILE A 270 -23.24 -4.28 -34.59
N GLU A 271 -22.40 -5.16 -35.14
CA GLU A 271 -22.79 -6.01 -36.26
C GLU A 271 -23.59 -7.24 -35.78
N ASP A 272 -24.74 -7.47 -36.40
CA ASP A 272 -25.44 -8.75 -36.36
C ASP A 272 -25.19 -9.52 -37.66
N ALA A 273 -24.22 -10.43 -37.60
CA ALA A 273 -23.83 -11.25 -38.74
C ALA A 273 -24.95 -12.18 -39.25
N SER A 274 -26.01 -12.43 -38.46
CA SER A 274 -27.11 -13.30 -38.85
C SER A 274 -28.15 -12.59 -39.73
N GLU A 275 -28.33 -11.29 -39.54
CA GLU A 275 -29.35 -10.49 -40.23
C GLU A 275 -28.76 -9.50 -41.25
N LYS A 276 -27.43 -9.37 -41.32
CA LYS A 276 -26.72 -8.31 -42.08
C LYS A 276 -27.20 -6.91 -41.68
N LEU A 277 -27.38 -6.71 -40.38
CA LEU A 277 -27.85 -5.45 -39.80
C LEU A 277 -26.80 -4.91 -38.81
N TYR A 278 -26.71 -3.59 -38.73
CA TYR A 278 -25.86 -2.86 -37.80
C TYR A 278 -26.73 -2.07 -36.83
N PHE A 279 -26.59 -2.38 -35.54
CA PHE A 279 -27.30 -1.71 -34.46
C PHE A 279 -26.48 -0.54 -33.92
N PHE A 280 -27.06 0.66 -33.82
CA PHE A 280 -26.30 1.82 -33.36
C PHE A 280 -26.42 2.06 -31.85
N VAL A 281 -25.30 2.37 -31.20
CA VAL A 281 -25.25 2.87 -29.82
C VAL A 281 -24.67 4.29 -29.76
N ASP A 282 -25.31 5.17 -28.98
CA ASP A 282 -24.88 6.57 -28.84
C ASP A 282 -23.63 6.74 -27.96
N SER A 283 -23.20 7.99 -27.75
CA SER A 283 -22.01 8.31 -26.93
C SER A 283 -22.10 7.88 -25.47
N GLU A 284 -23.32 7.66 -24.97
CA GLU A 284 -23.59 7.14 -23.63
C GLU A 284 -23.80 5.62 -23.62
N GLY A 285 -23.62 4.96 -24.78
CA GLY A 285 -23.75 3.51 -24.99
C GLY A 285 -25.18 3.01 -25.15
N ARG A 286 -26.17 3.91 -25.26
CA ARG A 286 -27.58 3.52 -25.36
C ARG A 286 -27.90 3.14 -26.80
N TYR A 287 -28.60 2.02 -26.97
CA TYR A 287 -29.17 1.61 -28.25
C TYR A 287 -30.14 2.66 -28.81
N VAL A 288 -30.03 2.95 -30.11
CA VAL A 288 -30.88 3.90 -30.84
C VAL A 288 -31.42 3.23 -32.10
N LYS A 289 -32.62 2.65 -31.98
CA LYS A 289 -33.28 1.89 -33.04
C LYS A 289 -33.43 2.65 -34.37
N GLU A 290 -33.65 3.96 -34.30
CA GLU A 290 -33.85 4.81 -35.48
C GLU A 290 -32.60 4.92 -36.36
N LEU A 291 -31.44 4.51 -35.85
CA LEU A 291 -30.15 4.58 -36.54
C LEU A 291 -29.64 3.20 -37.00
N ASP A 292 -30.44 2.14 -36.85
CA ASP A 292 -30.10 0.83 -37.36
C ASP A 292 -30.08 0.82 -38.90
N THR A 293 -29.15 0.08 -39.49
CA THR A 293 -28.93 0.10 -40.94
C THR A 293 -28.28 -1.17 -41.46
N ASP A 294 -28.52 -1.52 -42.72
CA ASP A 294 -27.78 -2.52 -43.49
C ASP A 294 -26.60 -1.92 -44.28
N THR A 295 -26.47 -0.58 -44.29
CA THR A 295 -25.42 0.18 -44.99
C THR A 295 -24.77 1.21 -44.04
N PRO A 296 -23.89 0.81 -43.12
CA PRO A 296 -23.33 1.70 -42.11
C PRO A 296 -22.39 2.75 -42.71
N ASP A 297 -22.46 3.97 -42.17
CA ASP A 297 -21.52 5.05 -42.52
C ASP A 297 -20.21 4.90 -41.72
N LEU A 298 -19.31 4.07 -42.25
CA LEU A 298 -18.00 3.80 -41.65
C LEU A 298 -17.00 4.97 -41.76
N SER A 299 -17.37 6.05 -42.45
CA SER A 299 -16.58 7.29 -42.44
C SER A 299 -16.79 8.09 -41.16
N LYS A 300 -17.91 7.86 -40.47
CA LYS A 300 -18.35 8.60 -39.28
C LYS A 300 -18.26 7.79 -38.00
N TYR A 301 -18.54 6.49 -38.07
CA TYR A 301 -18.60 5.61 -36.91
C TYR A 301 -17.91 4.28 -37.20
N GLU A 302 -17.33 3.67 -36.17
CA GLU A 302 -16.70 2.36 -36.27
C GLU A 302 -17.70 1.22 -36.00
N VAL A 303 -17.33 0.01 -36.42
CA VAL A 303 -17.97 -1.23 -35.95
C VAL A 303 -17.20 -1.71 -34.72
N ILE A 304 -17.91 -1.97 -33.63
CA ILE A 304 -17.35 -2.34 -32.33
C ILE A 304 -17.45 -3.86 -32.17
N GLU A 305 -16.29 -4.50 -31.91
CA GLU A 305 -16.14 -5.94 -31.66
C GLU A 305 -16.12 -6.29 -30.16
#